data_AF-A0A453CLV2-F1
#
_entry.id   AF-A0A453CLV2-F1
#
_cell.length_a   1.000
_cell.length_b   1.000
_cell.length_c   1.000
_cell.angle_alpha   90.00
_cell.angle_beta   90.00
_cell.angle_gamma   90.00
#
_symmetry.space_group_name_H-M   'P 1'
#
loop_
_entity.id
_entity.type
_entity.pdbx_description
1 polymer ?
#
loop_
_entity_poly.entity_id
_entity_poly.type
_entity_poly.pdbx_seq_one_letter_code
_entity_poly.pdbx_strand_id
1 'polypeptide(L)'
;IDQFFNSSLPLDIVHLRSLLIGITSSLQVYLLHMENQQVSRATLLPVAPVLTRYAESVNPFAKRKLIEPAVREEKVANKLNNLTVPKLCVKLNTLQYIRDQLDTIEEGIKQSWVDVQSAVGLLDYLSCMTSEGATSKSSPSDESIDELFTIFDDVRRTAVNITDTILNFIGTRAVFWDMRDLLLFSLYRTSVESARMEIFIPTIEQAVNPNLGYLDMFSQ
;
A
#
# COMPACT_ATOMS: atom_id res chain seq x y z
N ILE A 1 -6.58 -2.78 -23.09
CA ILE A 1 -7.89 -2.12 -22.98
C ILE A 1 -8.33 -1.66 -24.36
N ASP A 2 -7.53 -0.86 -25.05
CA ASP A 2 -7.85 -0.36 -26.40
C ASP A 2 -8.22 -1.46 -27.41
N GLN A 3 -7.49 -2.58 -27.41
CA GLN A 3 -7.81 -3.73 -28.27
C GLN A 3 -9.19 -4.34 -28.00
N PHE A 4 -9.65 -4.31 -26.75
CA PHE A 4 -10.98 -4.83 -26.37
C PHE A 4 -12.08 -3.94 -26.97
N PHE A 5 -11.95 -2.61 -26.82
CA PHE A 5 -12.92 -1.64 -27.32
C PHE A 5 -12.86 -1.42 -28.84
N ASN A 6 -11.69 -1.59 -29.45
CA ASN A 6 -11.52 -1.51 -30.91
C ASN A 6 -11.87 -2.82 -31.63
N SER A 7 -12.27 -3.86 -30.90
CA SER A 7 -12.69 -5.11 -31.53
C SER A 7 -14.03 -4.91 -32.24
N SER A 8 -14.18 -5.46 -33.45
CA SER A 8 -15.46 -5.44 -34.20
C SER A 8 -16.50 -6.42 -33.62
N LEU A 9 -16.33 -6.84 -32.37
CA LEU A 9 -17.17 -7.82 -31.71
C LEU A 9 -18.32 -7.12 -30.97
N PRO A 10 -19.51 -7.72 -30.92
CA PRO A 10 -20.59 -7.22 -30.08
C PRO A 10 -20.19 -7.33 -28.61
N LEU A 11 -19.93 -6.20 -27.96
CA LEU A 11 -19.63 -6.13 -26.54
C LEU A 11 -20.93 -5.99 -25.73
N ASP A 12 -20.95 -6.62 -24.57
CA ASP A 12 -22.09 -6.62 -23.64
C ASP A 12 -21.58 -6.48 -22.20
N ILE A 13 -22.47 -6.18 -21.25
CA ILE A 13 -22.14 -5.89 -19.84
C ILE A 13 -21.33 -7.02 -19.18
N VAL A 14 -21.58 -8.28 -19.56
CA VAL A 14 -20.81 -9.45 -19.08
C VAL A 14 -19.34 -9.38 -19.51
N HIS A 15 -19.07 -8.90 -20.72
CA HIS A 15 -17.71 -8.73 -21.24
C HIS A 15 -17.00 -7.59 -20.52
N LEU A 16 -17.69 -6.46 -20.31
CA LEU A 16 -17.16 -5.34 -19.53
C LEU A 16 -16.82 -5.78 -18.10
N ARG A 17 -17.73 -6.52 -17.45
CA ARG A 17 -17.51 -7.07 -16.10
C ARG A 17 -16.28 -7.98 -16.05
N SER A 18 -16.12 -8.86 -17.04
CA SER A 18 -14.97 -9.75 -17.12
C SER A 18 -13.65 -8.99 -17.30
N LEU A 19 -13.64 -7.92 -18.11
CA LEU A 19 -12.48 -7.03 -18.26
C LEU A 19 -12.12 -6.36 -16.93
N LEU A 20 -13.12 -5.80 -16.24
CA LEU A 20 -12.92 -5.08 -14.97
C LEU A 20 -12.41 -6.01 -13.87
N ILE A 21 -12.96 -7.23 -13.76
CA ILE A 21 -12.45 -8.26 -12.85
C ILE A 21 -11.00 -8.62 -13.19
N GLY A 22 -10.67 -8.79 -14.47
CA GLY A 22 -9.31 -9.12 -14.90
C GLY A 22 -8.28 -8.04 -14.50
N ILE A 23 -8.61 -6.77 -14.75
CA ILE A 23 -7.76 -5.63 -14.39
C ILE A 23 -7.60 -5.57 -12.87
N THR A 24 -8.70 -5.52 -12.12
CA THR A 24 -8.66 -5.36 -10.65
C THR A 24 -8.00 -6.54 -9.96
N SER A 25 -8.26 -7.78 -10.40
CA SER A 25 -7.61 -8.97 -9.85
C SER A 25 -6.09 -8.93 -10.06
N SER A 26 -5.62 -8.50 -11.23
CA SER A 26 -4.18 -8.40 -11.50
C SER A 26 -3.50 -7.36 -10.61
N LEU A 27 -4.16 -6.22 -10.36
CA LEU A 27 -3.68 -5.18 -9.45
C LEU A 27 -3.68 -5.67 -7.99
N GLN A 28 -4.73 -6.37 -7.55
CA GLN A 28 -4.80 -6.94 -6.22
C GLN A 28 -3.67 -7.93 -5.96
N VAL A 29 -3.34 -8.80 -6.94
CA VAL A 29 -2.20 -9.72 -6.82
C VAL A 29 -0.88 -8.95 -6.65
N TYR A 30 -0.69 -7.87 -7.40
CA TYR A 30 0.50 -7.03 -7.27
C TYR A 30 0.58 -6.36 -5.89
N LEU A 31 -0.54 -5.78 -5.41
CA LEU A 31 -0.63 -5.15 -4.09
C LEU A 31 -0.34 -6.15 -2.96
N LEU A 32 -0.94 -7.34 -3.03
CA LEU A 32 -0.71 -8.42 -2.07
C LEU A 32 0.77 -8.86 -2.07
N HIS A 33 1.40 -8.92 -3.24
CA HIS A 33 2.84 -9.20 -3.33
C HIS A 33 3.68 -8.11 -2.63
N MET A 34 3.31 -6.84 -2.79
CA MET A 34 4.00 -5.72 -2.14
C MET A 34 3.86 -5.76 -0.61
N GLU A 35 2.68 -6.12 -0.11
CA GLU A 35 2.39 -6.29 1.32
C GLU A 35 3.19 -7.47 1.92
N ASN A 36 3.22 -8.62 1.23
CA ASN A 36 3.93 -9.81 1.69
C ASN A 36 5.46 -9.64 1.81
N GLN A 37 6.03 -8.64 1.13
CA GLN A 37 7.44 -8.30 1.28
C GLN A 37 7.76 -7.52 2.57
N GLN A 38 6.75 -7.07 3.32
CA GLN A 38 6.95 -6.31 4.55
C GLN A 38 7.37 -7.22 5.72
N VAL A 39 8.12 -6.66 6.67
CA VAL A 39 8.47 -7.34 7.92
C VAL A 39 7.49 -6.93 9.01
N SER A 40 7.05 -7.90 9.82
CA SER A 40 6.16 -7.61 10.95
C SER A 40 6.77 -6.57 11.89
N ARG A 41 5.99 -5.56 12.24
CA ARG A 41 6.35 -4.49 13.20
C ARG A 41 6.88 -5.04 14.52
N ALA A 42 6.32 -6.14 15.01
CA ALA A 42 6.75 -6.80 16.24
C ALA A 42 8.21 -7.23 16.23
N THR A 43 8.81 -7.36 15.04
CA THR A 43 10.22 -7.70 14.86
C THR A 43 11.15 -6.51 15.18
N LEU A 44 10.65 -5.27 15.06
CA LEU A 44 11.42 -4.05 15.30
C LEU A 44 11.35 -3.58 16.75
N LEU A 45 10.30 -3.97 17.47
CA LEU A 45 10.10 -3.54 18.85
C LEU A 45 11.09 -4.24 19.78
N PRO A 46 11.71 -3.51 20.73
CA PRO A 46 12.56 -4.12 21.73
C PRO A 46 11.73 -5.08 22.60
N VAL A 47 12.35 -6.17 23.05
CA VAL A 47 11.71 -7.11 23.98
C VAL A 47 11.40 -6.36 25.27
N ALA A 48 10.15 -6.48 25.74
CA ALA A 48 9.72 -5.84 26.97
C ALA A 48 10.68 -6.22 28.11
N PRO A 49 11.24 -5.24 28.84
CA PRO A 49 12.12 -5.53 29.96
C PRO A 49 11.33 -6.31 31.02
N VAL A 50 11.99 -7.30 31.63
CA VAL A 50 11.39 -8.05 32.74
C VAL A 50 11.06 -7.05 33.85
N LEU A 51 9.81 -7.05 34.32
CA LEU A 51 9.35 -6.16 35.38
C LEU A 51 10.20 -6.37 36.64
N THR A 52 11.21 -5.53 36.83
CA THR A 52 11.99 -5.46 38.07
C THR A 52 11.22 -4.60 39.06
N ARG A 53 10.02 -5.04 39.46
CA ARG A 53 9.42 -4.48 40.66
C ARG A 53 10.32 -4.90 41.83
N TYR A 54 10.67 -3.95 42.69
CA TYR A 54 11.38 -4.22 43.92
C TYR A 54 10.48 -5.13 44.78
N ALA A 55 10.70 -6.44 44.71
CA ALA A 55 10.30 -7.33 45.78
C ALA A 55 11.44 -7.27 46.78
N GLU A 56 11.20 -6.62 47.93
CA GLU A 56 12.08 -6.81 49.09
C GLU A 56 12.19 -8.32 49.31
N SER A 57 13.41 -8.85 49.25
CA SER A 57 13.79 -10.26 49.13
C SER A 57 13.67 -10.84 47.71
N VAL A 58 14.81 -11.04 47.03
CA VAL A 58 15.50 -12.33 46.91
C VAL A 58 16.82 -12.12 46.15
N ASN A 59 17.91 -12.38 46.87
CA ASN A 59 19.28 -12.75 46.45
C ASN A 59 19.89 -12.10 45.17
N PRO A 60 20.87 -11.18 45.30
CA PRO A 60 21.56 -10.52 44.18
C PRO A 60 22.46 -11.43 43.31
N PHE A 61 22.48 -12.75 43.57
CA PHE A 61 23.34 -13.74 42.89
C PHE A 61 22.59 -14.76 42.01
N ALA A 62 21.29 -14.60 41.76
CA ALA A 62 20.60 -15.45 40.78
C ALA A 62 21.17 -15.17 39.37
N LYS A 63 21.97 -16.11 38.87
CA LYS A 63 22.66 -16.07 37.56
C LYS A 63 21.74 -15.47 36.49
N ARG A 64 22.09 -14.26 36.02
CA ARG A 64 21.49 -13.67 34.81
C ARG A 64 21.67 -14.71 33.71
N LYS A 65 20.58 -15.34 33.27
CA LYS A 65 20.61 -16.15 32.05
C LYS A 65 21.13 -15.23 30.95
N LEU A 66 22.21 -15.65 30.30
CA LEU A 66 22.76 -14.99 29.13
C LEU A 66 21.61 -14.93 28.12
N ILE A 67 20.99 -13.77 27.99
CA ILE A 67 20.07 -13.49 26.89
C ILE A 67 20.99 -13.57 25.68
N GLU A 68 20.86 -14.58 24.82
CA GLU A 68 21.55 -14.63 23.52
C GLU A 68 20.79 -13.71 22.55
N PRO A 69 21.23 -12.46 22.32
CA PRO A 69 20.48 -11.50 21.51
C PRO A 69 21.00 -11.52 20.05
N ALA A 70 22.27 -11.92 19.87
CA ALA A 70 23.05 -11.67 18.66
C ALA A 70 22.52 -12.41 17.42
N VAL A 71 22.13 -13.68 17.55
CA VAL A 71 21.70 -14.50 16.40
C VAL A 71 20.33 -14.08 15.86
N ARG A 72 19.45 -13.54 16.73
CA ARG A 72 18.13 -13.03 16.32
C ARG A 72 18.27 -11.69 15.61
N GLU A 73 19.16 -10.82 16.08
CA GLU A 73 19.39 -9.51 15.47
C GLU A 73 19.98 -9.59 14.07
N GLU A 74 20.91 -10.51 13.81
CA GLU A 74 21.54 -10.65 12.49
C GLU A 74 20.55 -11.09 11.41
N LYS A 75 19.62 -12.01 11.72
CA LYS A 75 18.56 -12.42 10.79
C LYS A 75 17.56 -11.29 10.50
N VAL A 76 17.26 -10.46 11.49
CA VAL A 76 16.37 -9.30 11.36
C VAL A 76 17.06 -8.20 10.55
N ALA A 77 18.34 -7.94 10.81
CA ALA A 77 19.16 -7.00 10.07
C ALA A 77 19.25 -7.37 8.59
N ASN A 78 19.45 -8.65 8.26
CA ASN A 78 19.50 -9.13 6.88
C ASN A 78 18.17 -8.93 6.12
N LYS A 79 17.01 -9.10 6.78
CA LYS A 79 15.72 -8.75 6.18
C LYS A 79 15.54 -7.24 6.03
N LEU A 80 15.99 -6.44 6.99
CA LEU A 80 15.91 -4.98 6.97
C LEU A 80 16.81 -4.33 5.91
N ASN A 81 17.92 -4.97 5.54
CA ASN A 81 18.78 -4.55 4.43
C ASN A 81 18.04 -4.58 3.09
N ASN A 82 16.99 -5.40 2.96
CA ASN A 82 16.12 -5.42 1.79
C ASN A 82 14.96 -4.41 1.86
N LEU A 83 14.68 -3.85 3.05
CA LEU A 83 13.62 -2.87 3.29
C LEU A 83 14.16 -1.50 3.68
N THR A 84 15.25 -1.06 3.03
CA THR A 84 15.82 0.27 3.28
C THR A 84 14.80 1.37 3.02
N VAL A 85 14.96 2.49 3.72
CA VAL A 85 14.06 3.64 3.62
C VAL A 85 13.85 4.10 2.15
N PRO A 86 14.89 4.24 1.30
CA PRO A 86 14.70 4.55 -0.12
C PRO A 86 13.83 3.53 -0.86
N LYS A 87 14.01 2.23 -0.60
CA LYS A 87 13.18 1.17 -1.22
C LYS A 87 11.72 1.26 -0.77
N LEU A 88 11.48 1.61 0.50
CA LEU A 88 10.13 1.82 1.02
C LEU A 88 9.47 3.07 0.42
N CYS A 89 10.23 4.16 0.23
CA CYS A 89 9.75 5.35 -0.49
C CYS A 89 9.37 5.03 -1.93
N VAL A 90 10.17 4.24 -2.66
CA VAL A 90 9.81 3.79 -4.02
C VAL A 90 8.50 3.01 -4.02
N LYS A 91 8.25 2.15 -3.01
CA LYS A 91 6.96 1.44 -2.87
C LYS A 91 5.81 2.41 -2.63
N LEU A 92 5.98 3.42 -1.75
CA LEU A 92 4.97 4.46 -1.52
C LEU A 92 4.66 5.22 -2.82
N ASN A 93 5.68 5.62 -3.57
CA ASN A 93 5.51 6.32 -4.84
C ASN A 93 4.78 5.44 -5.85
N THR A 94 5.07 4.14 -5.89
CA THR A 94 4.37 3.20 -6.75
C THR A 94 2.90 3.06 -6.36
N LEU A 95 2.58 3.01 -5.07
CA LEU A 95 1.19 2.96 -4.59
C LEU A 95 0.42 4.24 -4.94
N GLN A 96 1.06 5.39 -4.80
CA GLN A 96 0.46 6.66 -5.21
C GLN A 96 0.19 6.68 -6.72
N TYR A 97 1.19 6.31 -7.53
CA TYR A 97 1.04 6.20 -8.98
C TYR A 97 -0.09 5.26 -9.38
N ILE A 98 -0.21 4.10 -8.74
CA ILE A 98 -1.31 3.15 -8.99
C ILE A 98 -2.67 3.81 -8.73
N ARG A 99 -2.82 4.58 -7.65
CA ARG A 99 -4.07 5.27 -7.32
C ARG A 99 -4.43 6.30 -8.39
N ASP A 100 -3.47 7.11 -8.82
CA ASP A 100 -3.69 8.15 -9.83
C ASP A 100 -4.00 7.55 -11.22
N GLN A 101 -3.34 6.45 -11.57
CA GLN A 101 -3.64 5.71 -12.80
C GLN A 101 -4.99 4.99 -12.75
N LEU A 102 -5.46 4.58 -11.56
CA LEU A 102 -6.73 3.87 -11.43
C LEU A 102 -7.90 4.74 -11.87
N ASP A 103 -7.89 6.02 -11.46
CA ASP A 103 -8.92 6.98 -11.83
C ASP A 103 -8.89 7.26 -13.34
N THR A 104 -7.69 7.39 -13.92
CA THR A 104 -7.52 7.56 -15.37
C THR A 104 -8.03 6.35 -16.16
N ILE A 105 -7.73 5.13 -15.70
CA ILE A 105 -8.18 3.89 -16.33
C ILE A 105 -9.70 3.74 -16.20
N GLU A 106 -10.27 3.99 -15.02
CA GLU A 106 -11.70 3.91 -14.78
C GLU A 106 -12.46 4.84 -15.73
N GLU A 107 -12.08 6.12 -15.78
CA GLU A 107 -12.74 7.09 -16.66
C GLU A 107 -12.51 6.76 -18.14
N GLY A 108 -11.32 6.30 -18.52
CA GLY A 108 -11.04 5.86 -19.89
C GLY A 108 -11.91 4.68 -20.33
N ILE A 109 -12.17 3.72 -19.44
CA ILE A 109 -13.05 2.57 -19.72
C ILE A 109 -14.51 3.03 -19.79
N LYS A 110 -14.98 3.90 -18.89
CA LYS A 110 -16.34 4.46 -18.94
C LYS A 110 -16.59 5.18 -20.25
N GLN A 111 -15.66 6.05 -20.66
CA GLN A 111 -15.77 6.79 -21.92
C GLN A 111 -15.81 5.84 -23.12
N SER A 112 -14.87 4.88 -23.18
CA SER A 112 -14.83 3.90 -24.28
C SER A 112 -16.11 3.06 -24.37
N TRP A 113 -16.72 2.76 -23.22
CA TRP A 113 -17.98 2.03 -23.15
C TRP A 113 -19.15 2.84 -23.71
N VAL A 114 -19.25 4.14 -23.36
CA VAL A 114 -20.26 5.06 -23.91
C VAL A 114 -20.12 5.20 -25.42
N ASP A 115 -18.88 5.29 -25.92
CA ASP A 115 -18.60 5.43 -27.34
C ASP A 115 -19.05 4.17 -28.12
N VAL A 116 -18.78 2.98 -27.59
CA VAL A 116 -19.24 1.71 -28.19
C VAL A 116 -20.76 1.61 -28.19
N GLN A 117 -21.42 1.91 -27.07
CA GLN A 117 -22.89 1.88 -27.00
C GLN A 117 -23.52 2.87 -27.99
N SER A 118 -22.94 4.05 -28.15
CA SER A 118 -23.41 5.06 -29.10
C SER A 118 -23.26 4.60 -30.55
N ALA A 119 -22.13 3.97 -30.89
CA ALA A 119 -21.89 3.39 -32.21
C ALA A 119 -22.86 2.24 -32.53
N VAL A 120 -23.12 1.36 -31.54
CA VAL A 120 -24.07 0.26 -31.67
C VAL A 120 -25.50 0.79 -31.83
N GLY A 121 -25.90 1.78 -31.04
CA GLY A 121 -27.23 2.41 -31.17
C GLY A 121 -27.43 3.08 -32.53
N LEU A 122 -26.39 3.71 -33.09
CA LEU A 122 -26.43 4.28 -34.43
C LEU A 122 -26.57 3.19 -35.51
N LEU A 123 -25.85 2.07 -35.38
CA LEU A 123 -25.96 0.91 -36.27
C LEU A 123 -27.35 0.26 -36.22
N ASP A 124 -27.95 0.17 -35.04
CA ASP A 124 -29.30 -0.37 -34.84
C ASP A 124 -30.36 0.54 -35.48
N TYR A 125 -30.23 1.87 -35.30
CA TYR A 125 -31.07 2.85 -35.97
C TYR A 125 -30.97 2.77 -37.51
N LEU A 126 -29.76 2.69 -38.06
CA LEU A 126 -29.56 2.54 -39.51
C LEU A 126 -30.10 1.20 -40.04
N SER A 127 -30.00 0.12 -39.26
CA SER A 127 -30.60 -1.18 -39.60
C SER A 127 -32.13 -1.12 -39.58
N CYS A 128 -32.73 -0.43 -38.62
CA CYS A 128 -34.18 -0.23 -38.55
C CYS A 128 -34.71 0.62 -39.72
N MET A 129 -33.92 1.58 -40.19
CA MET A 129 -34.27 2.41 -41.37
C MET A 129 -34.17 1.64 -42.70
N THR A 130 -33.48 0.50 -42.71
CA THR A 130 -33.30 -0.35 -43.91
C THR A 130 -34.11 -1.65 -43.84
N SER A 131 -34.70 -1.97 -42.68
CA SER A 131 -35.50 -3.16 -42.44
C SER A 131 -36.94 -2.78 -42.05
N GLU A 132 -37.91 -3.07 -42.93
CA GLU A 132 -39.33 -3.02 -42.57
C GLU A 132 -39.66 -4.10 -41.53
N GLY A 133 -39.65 -3.70 -40.26
CA GLY A 133 -40.34 -4.40 -39.17
C GLY A 133 -39.58 -5.57 -38.53
N ALA A 134 -38.98 -5.32 -37.36
CA ALA A 134 -38.98 -6.27 -36.25
C ALA A 134 -38.59 -5.58 -34.93
N THR A 135 -39.28 -5.99 -33.87
CA THR A 135 -39.30 -5.43 -32.51
C THR A 135 -37.98 -5.53 -31.77
N SER A 136 -37.64 -4.41 -31.13
CA SER A 136 -36.84 -4.24 -29.91
C SER A 136 -36.89 -5.47 -28.99
N LYS A 137 -35.72 -6.04 -28.71
CA LYS A 137 -35.53 -7.03 -27.64
C LYS A 137 -34.82 -6.36 -26.47
N SER A 138 -35.52 -6.25 -25.36
CA SER A 138 -35.02 -5.71 -24.10
C SER A 138 -34.32 -6.79 -23.25
N SER A 139 -33.14 -6.38 -22.73
CA SER A 139 -32.32 -6.82 -21.57
C SER A 139 -31.82 -8.27 -21.48
N PRO A 140 -30.66 -8.48 -20.82
CA PRO A 140 -30.68 -8.71 -19.36
C PRO A 140 -29.43 -8.22 -18.58
N SER A 141 -29.63 -7.31 -17.61
CA SER A 141 -29.21 -7.46 -16.21
C SER A 141 -29.44 -6.11 -15.51
N ASP A 142 -30.20 -6.11 -14.42
CA ASP A 142 -30.57 -4.93 -13.61
C ASP A 142 -29.40 -4.39 -12.75
N GLU A 143 -28.16 -4.78 -13.06
CA GLU A 143 -26.95 -4.28 -12.39
C GLU A 143 -26.60 -2.95 -13.04
N SER A 144 -26.62 -1.87 -12.25
CA SER A 144 -26.27 -0.56 -12.78
C SER A 144 -24.80 -0.58 -13.25
N ILE A 145 -24.52 0.02 -14.41
CA ILE A 145 -23.14 0.10 -14.94
C ILE A 145 -22.21 0.73 -13.89
N ASP A 146 -22.71 1.68 -13.10
CA ASP A 146 -21.97 2.34 -12.03
C ASP A 146 -21.61 1.37 -10.88
N GLU A 147 -22.50 0.44 -10.51
CA GLU A 147 -22.20 -0.60 -9.52
C GLU A 147 -21.01 -1.47 -9.93
N LEU A 148 -20.85 -1.71 -11.23
CA LEU A 148 -19.75 -2.54 -11.73
C LEU A 148 -18.38 -1.89 -11.50
N PHE A 149 -18.30 -0.55 -11.53
CA PHE A 149 -17.05 0.18 -11.29
C PHE A 149 -16.65 0.26 -9.82
N THR A 150 -17.55 -0.05 -8.88
CA THR A 150 -17.22 -0.12 -7.44
C THR A 150 -16.12 -1.15 -7.13
N ILE A 151 -15.86 -2.11 -8.03
CA ILE A 151 -14.75 -3.06 -7.91
C ILE A 151 -13.37 -2.38 -7.84
N PHE A 152 -13.22 -1.17 -8.39
CA PHE A 152 -12.00 -0.38 -8.25
C PHE A 152 -11.80 0.16 -6.83
N ASP A 153 -12.87 0.39 -6.06
CA ASP A 153 -12.78 0.93 -4.70
C ASP A 153 -12.07 -0.03 -3.75
N ASP A 154 -12.22 -1.34 -3.96
CA ASP A 154 -11.49 -2.35 -3.19
C ASP A 154 -9.98 -2.28 -3.45
N VAL A 155 -9.57 -2.00 -4.69
CA VAL A 155 -8.17 -1.78 -5.06
C VAL A 155 -7.64 -0.50 -4.41
N ARG A 156 -8.42 0.61 -4.48
CA ARG A 156 -8.07 1.88 -3.82
C ARG A 156 -7.88 1.69 -2.32
N ARG A 157 -8.84 1.04 -1.65
CA ARG A 157 -8.80 0.77 -0.22
C ARG A 157 -7.59 -0.06 0.16
N THR A 158 -7.28 -1.09 -0.62
CA THR A 158 -6.10 -1.94 -0.40
C THR A 158 -4.81 -1.13 -0.54
N ALA A 159 -4.69 -0.28 -1.56
CA ALA A 159 -3.50 0.58 -1.74
C ALA A 159 -3.30 1.58 -0.58
N VAL A 160 -4.39 2.17 -0.06
CA VAL A 160 -4.35 3.04 1.13
C VAL A 160 -3.90 2.28 2.37
N ASN A 161 -4.48 1.10 2.61
CA ASN A 161 -4.10 0.27 3.76
C ASN A 161 -2.60 -0.14 3.73
N ILE A 162 -2.09 -0.48 2.55
CA ILE A 162 -0.66 -0.80 2.38
C ILE A 162 0.21 0.44 2.59
N THR A 163 -0.23 1.60 2.08
CA THR A 163 0.44 2.89 2.33
C THR A 163 0.60 3.16 3.82
N ASP A 164 -0.50 3.05 4.57
CA ASP A 164 -0.49 3.25 6.02
C ASP A 164 0.42 2.24 6.73
N THR A 165 0.42 0.99 6.27
CA THR A 165 1.29 -0.07 6.81
C THR A 165 2.76 0.26 6.60
N ILE A 166 3.14 0.74 5.40
CA ILE A 166 4.51 1.13 5.08
C ILE A 166 4.92 2.37 5.88
N LEU A 167 4.07 3.40 5.97
CA LEU A 167 4.36 4.61 6.76
C LEU A 167 4.58 4.28 8.24
N ASN A 168 3.70 3.46 8.82
CA ASN A 168 3.85 2.98 10.19
C ASN A 168 5.14 2.17 10.40
N PHE A 169 5.52 1.36 9.40
CA PHE A 169 6.77 0.60 9.43
C PHE A 169 7.99 1.51 9.38
N ILE A 170 8.02 2.51 8.48
CA ILE A 170 9.09 3.52 8.39
C ILE A 170 9.26 4.23 9.73
N GLY A 171 8.16 4.71 10.32
CA GLY A 171 8.21 5.39 11.63
C GLY A 171 8.73 4.49 12.75
N THR A 172 8.26 3.24 12.81
CA THR A 172 8.73 2.28 13.82
C THR A 172 10.21 1.95 13.62
N ARG A 173 10.65 1.75 12.37
CA ARG A 173 12.04 1.47 12.02
C ARG A 173 12.94 2.64 12.41
N ALA A 174 12.57 3.86 12.05
CA ALA A 174 13.35 5.04 12.36
C ALA A 174 13.64 5.17 13.86
N VAL A 175 12.61 4.99 14.70
CA VAL A 175 12.74 5.12 16.16
C VAL A 175 13.44 3.92 16.81
N PHE A 176 12.98 2.71 16.55
CA PHE A 176 13.41 1.52 17.31
C PHE A 176 14.59 0.77 16.70
N TRP A 177 14.93 1.06 15.45
CA TRP A 177 16.05 0.47 14.75
C TRP A 177 17.14 1.51 14.45
N ASP A 178 16.84 2.52 13.64
CA ASP A 178 17.86 3.44 13.13
C ASP A 178 18.39 4.39 14.24
N MET A 179 17.52 4.87 15.14
CA MET A 179 17.90 5.72 16.29
C MET A 179 18.22 4.93 17.57
N ARG A 180 18.23 3.59 17.52
CA ARG A 180 18.35 2.73 18.71
C ARG A 180 19.57 3.05 19.56
N ASP A 181 20.74 3.09 18.94
CA ASP A 181 22.01 3.26 19.66
C ASP A 181 22.12 4.66 20.27
N LEU A 182 21.60 5.66 19.57
CA LEU A 182 21.49 7.03 20.06
C LEU A 182 20.58 7.08 21.30
N LEU A 183 19.37 6.52 21.22
CA LEU A 183 18.43 6.44 22.34
C LEU A 183 19.03 5.71 23.55
N LEU A 184 19.68 4.56 23.33
CA LEU A 184 20.34 3.81 24.39
C LEU A 184 21.49 4.60 25.03
N PHE A 185 22.32 5.25 24.22
CA PHE A 185 23.46 6.00 24.73
C PHE A 185 23.02 7.22 25.56
N SER A 186 22.07 8.00 25.06
CA SER A 186 21.72 9.29 25.66
C SER A 186 20.60 9.25 26.70
N LEU A 187 19.79 8.18 26.75
CA LEU A 187 18.81 7.99 27.84
C LEU A 187 19.36 7.16 29.00
N TYR A 188 20.30 6.25 28.75
CA TYR A 188 20.74 5.28 29.78
C TYR A 188 22.21 5.37 30.19
N ARG A 189 23.13 5.91 29.36
CA ARG A 189 24.56 5.98 29.74
C ARG A 189 25.01 7.33 30.29
N THR A 190 24.26 8.40 30.04
CA THR A 190 24.58 9.76 30.48
C THR A 190 23.84 10.14 31.78
N SER A 191 24.17 11.30 32.37
CA SER A 191 23.51 11.78 33.59
C SER A 191 22.06 12.23 33.32
N VAL A 192 21.20 12.21 34.33
CA VAL A 192 19.80 12.65 34.23
C VAL A 192 19.67 14.10 33.72
N GLU A 193 20.65 14.96 34.04
CA GLU A 193 20.69 16.35 33.56
C GLU A 193 20.96 16.49 32.06
N SER A 194 21.59 15.47 31.45
CA SER A 194 21.97 15.44 30.02
C SER A 194 21.04 14.56 29.17
N ALA A 195 20.13 13.80 29.77
CA ALA A 195 19.09 13.06 29.06
C ALA A 195 17.94 13.99 28.66
N ARG A 196 18.09 14.72 27.55
CA ARG A 196 17.07 15.64 27.04
C ARG A 196 16.62 15.31 25.62
N MET A 197 15.31 15.36 25.39
CA MET A 197 14.70 15.19 24.07
C MET A 197 15.25 16.16 23.01
N GLU A 198 15.74 17.33 23.45
CA GLU A 198 16.36 18.38 22.62
C GLU A 198 17.56 17.87 21.81
N ILE A 199 18.30 16.87 22.31
CA ILE A 199 19.46 16.28 21.62
C ILE A 199 19.03 15.46 20.40
N PHE A 200 17.80 14.94 20.40
CA PHE A 200 17.29 14.06 19.35
C PHE A 200 16.59 14.80 18.22
N ILE A 201 16.15 16.05 18.43
CA ILE A 201 15.43 16.84 17.43
C ILE A 201 16.22 16.92 16.11
N PRO A 202 17.53 17.24 16.10
CA PRO A 202 18.29 17.32 14.85
C PRO A 202 18.44 15.95 14.16
N THR A 203 18.50 14.85 14.92
CA THR A 203 18.64 13.51 14.36
C THR A 203 17.32 12.97 13.82
N ILE A 204 16.20 13.31 14.48
CA ILE A 204 14.85 13.09 13.96
C ILE A 204 14.68 13.89 12.67
N GLU A 205 15.04 15.17 12.66
CA GLU A 205 15.03 16.00 11.46
C GLU A 205 15.90 15.41 10.35
N GLN A 206 17.09 14.90 10.65
CA GLN A 206 17.96 14.28 9.65
C GLN A 206 17.47 12.90 9.17
N ALA A 207 16.72 12.15 9.98
CA ALA A 207 16.10 10.90 9.58
C ALA A 207 14.80 11.12 8.78
N VAL A 208 14.09 12.23 9.05
CA VAL A 208 12.80 12.59 8.45
C VAL A 208 12.97 13.45 7.20
N ASN A 209 13.94 14.37 7.14
CA ASN A 209 14.16 15.28 6.00
C ASN A 209 14.51 14.60 4.67
N PRO A 210 15.34 13.53 4.63
CA PRO A 210 15.54 12.78 3.40
C PRO A 210 14.24 12.14 2.93
N ASN A 211 13.40 11.67 3.85
CA ASN A 211 12.10 11.08 3.53
C ASN A 211 11.15 12.13 2.98
N LEU A 212 11.19 13.36 3.51
CA LEU A 212 10.51 14.50 2.90
C LEU A 212 11.07 14.81 1.53
N GLY A 213 12.40 14.84 1.30
CA GLY A 213 12.95 15.09 -0.05
C GLY A 213 12.55 14.05 -1.10
N TYR A 214 12.41 12.78 -0.70
CA TYR A 214 11.89 11.71 -1.58
C TYR A 214 10.37 11.77 -1.79
N LEU A 215 9.62 12.44 -0.91
CA LEU A 215 8.17 12.67 -1.02
C LEU A 215 7.84 14.02 -1.71
N ASP A 216 8.63 15.07 -1.45
CA ASP A 216 8.51 16.45 -1.96
C ASP A 216 9.02 16.60 -3.40
N MET A 217 9.91 15.72 -3.87
CA MET A 217 10.28 15.68 -5.30
C MET A 217 9.08 15.42 -6.23
N PHE A 218 7.90 15.09 -5.69
CA PHE A 218 6.73 14.66 -6.45
C PHE A 218 5.43 15.40 -6.09
N SER A 219 5.50 16.50 -5.32
CA SER A 219 4.40 17.47 -5.17
C SER A 219 4.48 18.63 -6.20
N GLN A 220 5.35 18.52 -7.21
CA GLN A 220 5.44 19.46 -8.36
C GLN A 220 4.91 18.83 -9.64
#